data_AF-Q3BR71-F1
#
_entry.id   AF-Q3BR71-F1
#
_cell.length_a   1.000
_cell.length_b   1.000
_cell.length_c   1.000
_cell.angle_alpha   90.00
_cell.angle_beta   90.00
_cell.angle_gamma   90.00
#
_symmetry.space_group_name_H-M   'P 1'
#
loop_
_entity.id
_entity.type
_entity.pdbx_description
1 polymer ?
#
loop_
_entity_poly.entity_id
_entity_poly.type
_entity_poly.pdbx_seq_one_letter_code
_entity_poly.pdbx_strand_id
1 'polypeptide(L)'
;MLTQAHLHRRAQRLLPAGIDTVALLPAALPHAWESSALPALPLNRDRRRGVVGLQLHARTAQQLRSGGHAFLQAAAQQHTRTGYARARSYGPWQRLSNGSYWARSTNALLGVLLATDEAAVWLLWQQPQTCVWNHGHWLR
;
A
#
# COMPACT_ATOMS: atom_id res chain seq x y z
N MET A 1 -2.02 -0.28 -24.65
CA MET A 1 -1.04 0.20 -23.65
C MET A 1 -1.78 0.91 -22.53
N LEU A 2 -1.88 0.31 -21.34
CA LEU A 2 -2.34 1.03 -20.15
C LEU A 2 -1.28 2.08 -19.83
N THR A 3 -1.59 3.34 -20.09
CA THR A 3 -0.67 4.45 -19.83
C THR A 3 -0.32 4.51 -18.35
N GLN A 4 0.95 4.69 -18.03
CA GLN A 4 1.50 4.77 -16.67
C GLN A 4 0.65 5.63 -15.71
N ALA A 5 0.04 6.70 -16.23
CA ALA A 5 -0.88 7.56 -15.48
C ALA A 5 -2.18 6.88 -15.00
N HIS A 6 -2.74 5.94 -15.75
CA HIS A 6 -3.90 5.16 -15.32
C HIS A 6 -3.53 4.17 -14.21
N LEU A 7 -2.38 3.50 -14.34
CA LEU A 7 -1.87 2.61 -13.31
C LEU A 7 -1.57 3.37 -12.02
N HIS A 8 -0.94 4.55 -12.12
CA HIS A 8 -0.68 5.42 -10.98
C HIS A 8 -1.98 5.82 -10.26
N ARG A 9 -2.98 6.35 -11.01
CA ARG A 9 -4.28 6.72 -10.43
C ARG A 9 -5.00 5.54 -9.78
N ARG A 10 -4.91 4.35 -10.38
CA ARG A 10 -5.52 3.14 -9.81
C ARG A 10 -4.82 2.71 -8.53
N ALA A 11 -3.49 2.71 -8.51
CA ALA A 11 -2.71 2.34 -7.34
C ALA A 11 -2.91 3.36 -6.20
N GLN A 12 -2.96 4.66 -6.51
CA GLN A 12 -3.25 5.71 -5.54
C GLN A 12 -4.65 5.56 -4.90
N ARG A 13 -5.67 5.14 -5.66
CA ARG A 13 -7.00 4.82 -5.11
C ARG A 13 -7.00 3.61 -4.17
N LEU A 14 -6.00 2.75 -4.25
CA LEU A 14 -5.86 1.59 -3.37
C LEU A 14 -5.06 1.94 -2.11
N LEU A 15 -4.33 3.06 -2.08
CA LEU A 15 -3.60 3.48 -0.91
C LEU A 15 -4.53 3.99 0.21
N PRO A 16 -4.09 3.90 1.48
CA PRO A 16 -4.72 4.56 2.60
C PRO A 16 -4.81 6.07 2.34
N ALA A 17 -5.88 6.70 2.81
CA ALA A 17 -6.05 8.16 2.72
C ALA A 17 -4.88 8.90 3.39
N GLY A 18 -4.56 10.09 2.88
CA GLY A 18 -3.46 10.92 3.39
C GLY A 18 -2.07 10.50 2.91
N ILE A 19 -1.96 9.46 2.08
CA ILE A 19 -0.70 9.07 1.43
C ILE A 19 -0.71 9.54 -0.02
N ASP A 20 -0.09 10.69 -0.25
CA ASP A 20 0.07 11.21 -1.61
C ASP A 20 1.32 10.65 -2.29
N THR A 21 1.18 10.30 -3.57
CA THR A 21 2.24 9.75 -4.42
C THR A 21 2.38 10.56 -5.71
N VAL A 22 3.59 10.61 -6.27
CA VAL A 22 3.93 11.43 -7.45
C VAL A 22 4.26 10.63 -8.70
N ALA A 23 4.77 9.40 -8.53
CA ALA A 23 5.24 8.60 -9.65
C ALA A 23 5.13 7.11 -9.34
N LEU A 24 5.06 6.30 -10.40
CA LEU A 24 5.30 4.87 -10.30
C LEU A 24 6.80 4.61 -10.29
N LEU A 25 7.23 3.76 -9.36
CA LEU A 25 8.59 3.24 -9.33
C LEU A 25 8.69 2.04 -10.29
N PRO A 26 9.89 1.75 -10.84
CA PRO A 26 10.14 0.50 -11.53
C PRO A 26 9.68 -0.68 -10.67
N ALA A 27 9.13 -1.72 -11.29
CA ALA A 27 8.67 -2.91 -10.60
C ALA A 27 9.85 -3.77 -10.11
N ALA A 28 10.63 -3.22 -9.18
CA ALA A 28 11.65 -3.91 -8.43
C ALA A 28 11.19 -3.93 -6.97
N LEU A 29 11.11 -5.11 -6.37
CA LEU A 29 10.90 -5.21 -4.93
C LEU A 29 12.06 -4.48 -4.23
N PRO A 30 11.80 -3.67 -3.18
CA PRO A 30 12.88 -3.10 -2.36
C PRO A 30 13.80 -4.21 -1.88
N HIS A 31 15.12 -3.96 -1.92
CA HIS A 31 16.09 -4.87 -1.31
C HIS A 31 15.79 -5.06 0.20
N ALA A 32 15.22 -4.04 0.84
CA ALA A 32 14.74 -4.08 2.22
C ALA A 32 13.56 -5.04 2.46
N TRP A 33 12.86 -5.48 1.40
CA TRP A 33 11.71 -6.38 1.50
C TRP A 33 12.13 -7.81 1.86
N GLU A 34 13.17 -8.31 1.20
CA GLU A 34 13.71 -9.65 1.47
C GLU A 34 14.42 -9.70 2.83
N SER A 35 14.99 -8.56 3.22
CA SER A 35 15.74 -8.40 4.48
C SER A 35 14.85 -8.09 5.69
N SER A 36 13.55 -7.83 5.51
CA SER A 36 12.61 -7.50 6.59
C SER A 36 11.85 -8.74 7.07
N ALA A 37 11.26 -8.71 8.27
CA ALA A 37 10.38 -9.78 8.78
C ALA A 37 9.02 -9.87 8.02
N LEU A 38 8.81 -9.02 7.02
CA LEU A 38 7.60 -8.95 6.20
C LEU A 38 7.23 -10.24 5.44
N PRO A 39 8.16 -11.10 4.95
CA PRO A 39 7.82 -12.40 4.37
C PRO A 39 7.13 -13.34 5.37
N ALA A 40 7.29 -13.10 6.68
CA ALA A 40 6.65 -13.85 7.76
C ALA A 40 5.28 -13.30 8.16
N LEU A 41 4.88 -12.11 7.65
CA LEU A 41 3.52 -11.63 7.87
C LEU A 41 2.51 -12.54 7.16
N PRO A 42 1.30 -12.71 7.72
CA PRO A 42 0.26 -13.59 7.20
C PRO A 42 -0.41 -13.00 5.95
N LEU A 43 0.39 -12.79 4.90
CA LEU A 43 -0.08 -12.70 3.53
C LEU A 43 0.00 -14.13 3.01
N ASN A 44 -1.12 -14.69 2.57
CA ASN A 44 -1.24 -16.10 2.23
C ASN A 44 -0.22 -16.49 1.15
N ARG A 45 0.70 -17.44 1.41
CA ARG A 45 1.86 -17.75 0.54
C ARG A 45 1.48 -18.37 -0.80
N ASP A 46 0.30 -19.00 -0.88
CA ASP A 46 -0.11 -19.80 -2.05
C ASP A 46 -0.87 -19.04 -3.15
N ARG A 47 -0.94 -17.70 -3.10
CA ARG A 47 -1.74 -16.90 -4.05
C ARG A 47 -0.88 -16.14 -5.05
N ARG A 48 -1.37 -15.91 -6.27
CA ARG A 48 -0.72 -15.01 -7.25
C ARG A 48 -0.62 -13.60 -6.64
N ARG A 49 0.61 -13.14 -6.40
CA ARG A 49 0.92 -11.85 -5.78
C ARG A 49 1.31 -10.84 -6.86
N GLY A 50 1.03 -9.58 -6.60
CA GLY A 50 1.63 -8.49 -7.35
C GLY A 50 2.07 -7.37 -6.42
N VAL A 51 3.04 -6.61 -6.89
CA VAL A 51 3.61 -5.46 -6.20
C VAL A 51 3.67 -4.28 -7.16
N VAL A 52 3.39 -3.08 -6.64
CA VAL A 52 3.65 -1.84 -7.35
C VAL A 52 4.27 -0.85 -6.37
N GLY A 53 5.40 -0.28 -6.79
CA GLY A 53 6.06 0.80 -6.07
C GLY A 53 5.53 2.15 -6.54
N LEU A 54 5.37 3.06 -5.60
CA LEU A 54 5.00 4.44 -5.85
C LEU A 54 5.94 5.34 -5.05
N GLN A 55 6.40 6.41 -5.67
CA GLN A 55 7.17 7.42 -4.99
C GLN A 55 6.25 8.31 -4.16
N LEU A 56 6.57 8.51 -2.89
CA LEU A 56 5.83 9.41 -2.02
C LEU A 56 6.03 10.85 -2.47
N HIS A 57 4.97 11.65 -2.32
CA HIS A 57 5.09 13.09 -2.44
C HIS A 57 6.02 13.63 -1.33
N ALA A 58 6.86 14.62 -1.64
CA ALA A 58 7.84 15.18 -0.70
C ALA A 58 7.19 15.64 0.62
N ARG A 59 5.99 16.25 0.53
CA ARG A 59 5.16 16.63 1.69
C ARG A 59 4.83 15.42 2.58
N THR A 60 4.32 14.33 2.01
CA THR A 60 3.97 13.10 2.73
C THR A 60 5.21 12.48 3.36
N ALA A 61 6.33 12.42 2.62
CA ALA A 61 7.60 11.92 3.14
C ALA A 61 8.09 12.76 4.34
N GLN A 62 7.98 14.08 4.25
CA GLN A 62 8.36 14.97 5.35
C GLN A 62 7.45 14.81 6.58
N GLN A 63 6.13 14.73 6.38
CA GLN A 63 5.17 14.48 7.46
C GLN A 63 5.38 13.12 8.11
N LEU A 64 5.79 12.13 7.33
CA LEU A 64 6.12 10.80 7.85
C LEU A 64 7.44 10.81 8.64
N ARG A 65 8.44 11.61 8.22
CA ARG A 65 9.69 11.76 8.98
C ARG A 65 9.48 12.51 10.29
N SER A 66 8.66 13.55 10.31
CA SER A 66 8.42 14.36 11.51
C SER A 66 7.35 13.77 12.44
N GLY A 67 6.28 13.20 11.89
CA GLY A 67 5.13 12.69 12.63
C GLY A 67 5.09 11.17 12.78
N GLY A 68 5.83 10.42 11.96
CA GLY A 68 5.97 8.96 12.05
C GLY A 68 4.64 8.22 12.17
N HIS A 69 4.54 7.39 13.20
CA HIS A 69 3.34 6.61 13.50
C HIS A 69 2.10 7.47 13.80
N ALA A 70 2.27 8.62 14.46
CA ALA A 70 1.15 9.50 14.83
C ALA A 70 0.48 10.11 13.58
N PHE A 71 1.28 10.50 12.59
CA PHE A 71 0.77 10.94 11.28
C PHE A 71 -0.09 9.86 10.62
N LEU A 72 0.41 8.62 10.61
CA LEU A 72 -0.29 7.48 10.01
C LEU A 72 -1.57 7.10 10.76
N GLN A 73 -1.57 7.21 12.09
CA GLN A 73 -2.74 6.96 12.91
C GLN A 73 -3.81 8.04 12.71
N ALA A 74 -3.42 9.31 12.61
CA ALA A 74 -4.34 10.40 12.29
C ALA A 74 -4.97 10.22 10.90
N ALA A 75 -4.18 9.85 9.90
CA ALA A 75 -4.67 9.55 8.56
C ALA A 75 -5.68 8.39 8.54
N ALA A 76 -5.41 7.33 9.32
CA ALA A 76 -6.35 6.21 9.48
C ALA A 76 -7.67 6.63 10.16
N GLN A 77 -7.62 7.50 11.19
CA GLN A 77 -8.81 7.98 11.90
C GLN A 77 -9.68 8.92 11.07
N GLN A 78 -9.06 9.77 10.23
CA GLN A 78 -9.78 10.64 9.29
C GLN A 78 -10.61 9.83 8.28
N HIS A 79 -10.08 8.68 7.85
CA HIS A 79 -10.80 7.76 6.97
C HIS A 79 -12.02 7.12 7.64
N THR A 80 -11.90 6.70 8.90
CA THR A 80 -13.04 6.15 9.68
C THR A 80 -14.14 7.20 9.87
N ARG A 81 -13.76 8.47 10.07
CA ARG A 81 -14.71 9.58 10.28
C ARG A 81 -15.44 10.04 9.02
N THR A 82 -14.80 9.98 7.86
CA THR A 82 -15.37 10.55 6.62
C THR A 82 -16.41 9.65 5.96
N GLY A 83 -16.68 8.45 6.49
CA GLY A 83 -17.85 7.65 6.11
C GLY A 83 -17.93 7.27 4.63
N TYR A 84 -16.84 7.41 3.87
CA TYR A 84 -16.79 7.00 2.46
C TYR A 84 -16.97 5.48 2.41
N ALA A 85 -18.22 5.04 2.24
CA ALA A 85 -18.67 3.64 2.27
C ALA A 85 -18.01 2.73 1.21
N ARG A 86 -17.13 3.27 0.36
CA ARG A 86 -16.37 2.54 -0.66
C ARG A 86 -14.85 2.60 -0.49
N ALA A 87 -14.35 3.40 0.45
CA ALA A 87 -12.92 3.59 0.62
C ALA A 87 -12.38 2.46 1.51
N ARG A 88 -11.54 1.61 0.93
CA ARG A 88 -11.11 0.33 1.51
C ARG A 88 -10.42 0.55 2.87
N SER A 89 -10.89 -0.14 3.91
CA SER A 89 -10.38 0.05 5.27
C SER A 89 -9.08 -0.74 5.51
N TYR A 90 -8.09 -0.05 6.08
CA TYR A 90 -6.83 -0.63 6.55
C TYR A 90 -6.86 -0.81 8.07
N GLY A 91 -6.20 -1.87 8.53
CA GLY A 91 -5.95 -2.10 9.95
C GLY A 91 -4.90 -1.12 10.51
N PRO A 92 -4.56 -1.25 11.81
CA PRO A 92 -3.59 -0.36 12.45
C PRO A 92 -2.22 -0.46 11.76
N TRP A 93 -1.57 0.69 11.64
CA TRP A 93 -0.18 0.76 11.17
C TRP A 93 0.75 0.13 12.19
N GLN A 94 1.63 -0.74 11.71
CA GLN A 94 2.66 -1.42 12.47
C GLN A 94 4.02 -0.84 12.06
N ARG A 95 4.86 -0.49 13.03
CA ARG A 95 6.24 -0.07 12.78
C ARG A 95 7.13 -1.30 12.72
N LEU A 96 7.97 -1.37 11.69
CA LEU A 96 8.96 -2.42 11.50
C LEU A 96 10.29 -2.02 12.13
N SER A 97 11.14 -3.01 12.41
CA SER A 97 12.47 -2.81 13.01
C SER A 97 13.39 -1.91 12.17
N ASN A 98 13.24 -1.93 10.84
CA ASN A 98 13.98 -1.08 9.90
C ASN A 98 13.41 0.35 9.78
N GLY A 99 12.47 0.74 10.65
CA GLY A 99 11.88 2.09 10.65
C GLY A 99 10.79 2.31 9.59
N SER A 100 10.50 1.31 8.75
CA SER A 100 9.38 1.33 7.80
C SER A 100 8.05 1.11 8.52
N TYR A 101 6.94 1.43 7.85
CA TYR A 101 5.59 1.20 8.37
C TYR A 101 4.79 0.28 7.47
N TRP A 102 3.96 -0.56 8.07
CA TRP A 102 3.14 -1.53 7.37
C TRP A 102 1.68 -1.44 7.81
N ALA A 103 0.76 -1.57 6.87
CA ALA A 103 -0.65 -1.78 7.17
C ALA A 103 -1.25 -2.83 6.24
N ARG A 104 -2.15 -3.65 6.78
CA ARG A 104 -2.90 -4.66 6.04
C ARG A 104 -4.33 -4.20 5.84
N SER A 105 -4.92 -4.45 4.67
CA SER A 105 -6.35 -4.24 4.50
C SER A 105 -7.17 -5.18 5.38
N THR A 106 -8.36 -4.74 5.77
CA THR A 106 -9.32 -5.52 6.58
C THR A 106 -9.67 -6.86 5.95
N ASN A 107 -9.77 -6.94 4.62
CA ASN A 107 -10.01 -8.19 3.88
C ASN A 107 -8.76 -9.05 3.62
N ALA A 108 -7.60 -8.66 4.15
CA ALA A 108 -6.30 -9.34 3.99
C ALA A 108 -5.84 -9.59 2.54
N LEU A 109 -6.43 -8.91 1.55
CA LEU A 109 -6.04 -9.01 0.14
C LEU A 109 -5.00 -7.98 -0.26
N LEU A 110 -4.85 -6.90 0.50
CA LEU A 110 -3.87 -5.85 0.24
C LEU A 110 -2.96 -5.63 1.44
N GLY A 111 -1.75 -5.20 1.10
CA GLY A 111 -0.72 -4.76 2.01
C GLY A 111 -0.13 -3.45 1.55
N VAL A 112 0.22 -2.58 2.48
CA VAL A 112 0.87 -1.31 2.18
C VAL A 112 2.10 -1.20 3.05
N LEU A 113 3.25 -1.03 2.42
CA LEU A 113 4.53 -0.82 3.07
C LEU A 113 5.04 0.58 2.73
N LEU A 114 5.33 1.37 3.75
CA LEU A 114 5.98 2.67 3.64
C LEU A 114 7.45 2.53 4.01
N ALA A 115 8.32 2.65 3.01
CA ALA A 115 9.76 2.75 3.17
C ALA A 115 10.12 4.22 3.38
N THR A 116 10.29 4.58 4.65
CA THR A 116 10.50 5.96 5.11
C THR A 116 11.78 6.58 4.56
N ASP A 117 12.84 5.77 4.48
CA ASP A 117 14.16 6.19 4.01
C ASP A 117 14.16 6.39 2.48
N GLU A 118 13.58 5.43 1.75
CA GLU A 118 13.46 5.46 0.29
C GLU A 118 12.39 6.45 -0.21
N ALA A 119 11.64 7.10 0.69
CA ALA A 119 10.46 7.91 0.37
C ALA A 119 9.52 7.19 -0.61
N ALA A 120 9.29 5.90 -0.37
CA ALA A 120 8.55 5.02 -1.26
C ALA A 120 7.39 4.34 -0.52
N VAL A 121 6.30 4.09 -1.25
CA VAL A 121 5.21 3.23 -0.81
C VAL A 121 5.03 2.07 -1.76
N TRP A 122 4.92 0.88 -1.19
CA TRP A 122 4.74 -0.35 -1.91
C TRP A 122 3.37 -0.90 -1.61
N LEU A 123 2.58 -1.05 -2.67
CA LEU A 123 1.26 -1.67 -2.61
C LEU A 123 1.40 -3.13 -3.04
N LEU A 124 1.01 -4.00 -2.12
CA LEU A 124 0.96 -5.44 -2.27
C LEU A 124 -0.48 -5.88 -2.48
N TRP A 125 -0.70 -6.80 -3.41
CA TRP A 125 -1.99 -7.46 -3.53
C TRP A 125 -1.87 -8.95 -3.76
N GLN A 126 -2.94 -9.64 -3.39
CA GLN A 126 -3.13 -11.05 -3.68
C GLN A 126 -4.39 -11.21 -4.53
N GLN A 127 -4.31 -12.00 -5.59
CA GLN A 127 -5.51 -12.45 -6.31
C GLN A 127 -6.24 -13.52 -5.46
N PRO A 128 -7.53 -13.36 -5.16
CA PRO A 128 -8.33 -14.43 -4.56
C PRO A 128 -8.46 -15.61 -5.54
N GLN A 129 -8.33 -16.85 -5.04
CA GLN A 129 -8.37 -18.06 -5.87
C GLN A 129 -9.78 -18.47 -6.33
N THR A 130 -10.84 -17.89 -5.79
CA THR A 130 -12.21 -18.21 -6.20
C THR A 130 -12.97 -16.97 -6.66
N CYS A 131 -12.97 -16.79 -7.98
CA CYS A 131 -14.21 -16.48 -8.69
C CYS A 131 -14.11 -17.14 -10.07
N VAL A 132 -14.56 -18.40 -10.15
CA VAL A 132 -15.19 -18.85 -11.39
C VAL A 132 -16.49 -18.04 -11.49
N TRP A 133 -16.38 -16.82 -12.01
CA TRP A 133 -17.18 -16.33 -13.11
C TRP A 133 -16.81 -14.91 -13.51
N ASN A 134 -16.58 -14.79 -14.81
CA ASN A 134 -16.62 -13.60 -15.66
C ASN A 134 -15.46 -12.61 -15.55
N HIS A 135 -14.41 -12.95 -16.30
CA HIS A 135 -13.68 -12.08 -17.21
C HIS A 135 -13.73 -10.55 -16.93
N GLY A 136 -12.56 -10.01 -16.53
CA GLY A 136 -12.00 -8.92 -17.33
C GLY A 136 -11.92 -7.49 -16.79
N HIS A 137 -12.01 -7.21 -15.48
CA HIS A 137 -12.03 -5.79 -15.04
C HIS A 137 -11.16 -5.35 -13.85
N TRP A 138 -10.09 -6.09 -13.52
CA TRP A 138 -9.14 -5.61 -12.50
C TRP A 138 -8.08 -4.62 -13.01
N LEU A 139 -8.05 -4.30 -14.32
CA LEU A 139 -7.14 -3.31 -14.93
C LEU A 139 -7.72 -2.62 -16.19
N ARG A 140 -8.94 -2.06 -16.13
CA ARG A 140 -9.32 -0.93 -17.02
C ARG A 140 -9.47 0.33 -16.19
#